data_AF-A0A8X8ATR7-F1
#
_entry.id   AF-A0A8X8ATR7-F1
#
_cell.length_a   1.000
_cell.length_b   1.000
_cell.length_c   1.000
_cell.angle_alpha   90.00
_cell.angle_beta   90.00
_cell.angle_gamma   90.00
#
_symmetry.space_group_name_H-M   'P 1'
#
loop_
_entity.id
_entity.type
_entity.pdbx_description
1 polymer ?
#
loop_
_entity_poly.entity_id
_entity_poly.type
_entity_poly.pdbx_seq_one_letter_code
_entity_poly.pdbx_strand_id
1 'polypeptide(L)'
;VFMIDGLNPSGLAPAKVFMIPNAVDTAMFKPASVRACRLVYRKGADLLVEVIPQVCRLYPNVPFVVRGDGPKHVRLEEMREKHSPQDRVEMLGAVPHSRVRSVLVTGHIFLNSSLTQAFCIAILEAANCGLLTVSTRVGGVLPDDMVVLAEPDPDNMVRAIEKAISILPSINPEEMHNRMKKMYSWQDVAKRTENVYDRALKCSNRSLLERLSRYLSYSRLFLFLWFLSRGASAGKIFCMVMIIDYLLWRLLELLQPDDDIEEAPDINFRH
;
A
#
# COMPACT_ATOMS: atom_id res chain seq x y z
N VAL A 1 -15.03 -4.97 0.48
CA VAL A 1 -13.96 -4.68 1.46
C VAL A 1 -12.66 -5.21 0.87
N PHE A 2 -11.69 -4.32 0.64
CA PHE A 2 -10.39 -4.65 0.07
C PHE A 2 -9.56 -5.36 1.15
N MET A 3 -9.22 -6.62 0.96
CA MET A 3 -8.26 -7.31 1.83
C MET A 3 -6.85 -7.10 1.31
N ILE A 4 -5.93 -6.98 2.25
CA ILE A 4 -4.49 -7.04 2.04
C ILE A 4 -4.04 -8.26 2.82
N ASP A 5 -3.46 -9.21 2.11
CA ASP A 5 -3.02 -10.54 2.56
C ASP A 5 -4.15 -11.48 2.99
N GLY A 6 -4.04 -12.74 2.56
CA GLY A 6 -5.08 -13.79 2.61
C GLY A 6 -5.54 -14.27 3.99
N LEU A 7 -5.45 -13.43 5.01
CA LEU A 7 -6.10 -13.62 6.30
C LEU A 7 -7.49 -13.00 6.22
N ASN A 8 -8.50 -13.78 6.57
CA ASN A 8 -9.89 -13.34 6.70
C ASN A 8 -10.24 -13.10 8.19
N PRO A 9 -9.76 -12.01 8.81
CA PRO A 9 -10.09 -11.70 10.20
C PRO A 9 -11.59 -11.39 10.38
N SER A 10 -12.30 -11.12 9.29
CA SER A 10 -13.72 -10.74 9.27
C SER A 10 -14.72 -11.90 9.19
N GLY A 11 -14.27 -13.15 9.00
CA GLY A 11 -15.17 -14.31 8.81
C GLY A 11 -16.02 -14.26 7.53
N LEU A 12 -15.64 -13.43 6.54
CA LEU A 12 -16.34 -13.28 5.28
C LEU A 12 -16.03 -14.46 4.34
N ALA A 13 -17.03 -15.01 3.64
CA ALA A 13 -16.76 -16.09 2.68
C ALA A 13 -15.73 -15.62 1.62
N PRO A 14 -14.67 -16.41 1.32
CA PRO A 14 -13.62 -16.02 0.37
C PRO A 14 -14.15 -15.59 -1.00
N ALA A 15 -15.26 -16.18 -1.45
CA ALA A 15 -15.94 -15.84 -2.70
C ALA A 15 -16.51 -14.40 -2.75
N LYS A 16 -16.55 -13.69 -1.62
CA LYS A 16 -17.03 -12.30 -1.50
C LYS A 16 -15.91 -11.29 -1.28
N VAL A 17 -14.67 -11.76 -1.28
CA VAL A 17 -13.49 -10.93 -1.06
C VAL A 17 -12.77 -10.78 -2.39
N PHE A 18 -12.59 -9.52 -2.80
CA PHE A 18 -11.85 -9.17 -4.00
C PHE A 18 -10.65 -8.32 -3.59
N MET A 19 -9.46 -8.69 -4.05
CA MET A 19 -8.26 -7.86 -3.91
C MET A 19 -8.10 -7.02 -5.17
N ILE A 20 -8.10 -5.71 -5.00
CA ILE A 20 -7.80 -4.75 -6.05
C ILE A 20 -6.62 -3.92 -5.53
N PRO A 21 -5.47 -3.94 -6.23
CA PRO A 21 -4.30 -3.18 -5.79
C PRO A 21 -4.49 -1.68 -6.04
N ASN A 22 -3.71 -0.83 -5.37
CA ASN A 22 -3.68 0.59 -5.75
C ASN A 22 -3.03 0.76 -7.13
N ALA A 23 -3.48 1.79 -7.84
CA ALA A 23 -2.93 2.20 -9.12
C ALA A 23 -1.79 3.21 -8.96
N VAL A 24 -0.98 3.33 -10.01
CA VAL A 24 0.11 4.31 -10.11
C VAL A 24 0.12 4.94 -11.50
N ASP A 25 0.53 6.21 -11.57
CA ASP A 25 0.66 6.89 -12.86
C ASP A 25 1.93 6.41 -13.59
N THR A 26 1.73 5.39 -14.43
CA THR A 26 2.78 4.80 -15.27
C THR A 26 3.29 5.77 -16.36
N ALA A 27 2.56 6.85 -16.68
CA ALA A 27 3.03 7.85 -17.62
C ALA A 27 4.07 8.78 -16.96
N MET A 28 3.83 9.13 -15.70
CA MET A 28 4.73 9.94 -14.88
C MET A 28 5.98 9.16 -14.45
N PHE A 29 5.83 7.94 -13.95
CA PHE A 29 6.95 7.13 -13.44
C PHE A 29 7.51 6.20 -14.54
N LYS A 30 8.56 6.66 -15.23
CA LYS A 30 9.27 5.92 -16.29
C LYS A 30 10.78 5.90 -16.07
N PRO A 31 11.47 4.82 -16.46
CA PRO A 31 12.93 4.74 -16.39
C PRO A 31 13.58 5.84 -17.24
N ALA A 32 14.76 6.29 -16.80
CA ALA A 32 15.62 7.22 -17.54
C ALA A 32 16.78 6.47 -18.20
N SER A 33 17.30 7.01 -19.29
CA SER A 33 18.43 6.46 -20.06
C SER A 33 19.77 6.50 -19.30
N VAL A 34 19.94 7.44 -18.38
CA VAL A 34 21.14 7.55 -17.53
C VAL A 34 20.75 7.35 -16.08
N ARG A 35 21.41 6.40 -15.42
CA ARG A 35 21.20 6.06 -14.01
C ARG A 35 22.56 5.95 -13.34
N ALA A 36 22.67 6.40 -12.08
CA ALA A 36 23.87 6.24 -11.27
C ALA A 36 23.61 5.14 -10.24
N CYS A 37 24.58 4.28 -9.92
CA CYS A 37 24.43 3.30 -8.84
C CYS A 37 24.11 4.05 -7.54
N ARG A 38 22.84 4.05 -7.12
CA ARG A 38 22.34 4.72 -5.91
C ARG A 38 21.23 3.89 -5.30
N LEU A 39 21.22 3.83 -3.97
CA LEU A 39 20.12 3.25 -3.20
C LEU A 39 19.19 4.37 -2.73
N VAL A 40 17.92 4.31 -3.11
CA VAL A 40 16.92 5.31 -2.72
C VAL A 40 16.02 4.75 -1.62
N TYR A 41 15.86 5.49 -0.54
CA TYR A 41 15.09 5.05 0.62
C TYR A 41 13.94 6.01 1.01
N ARG A 42 12.90 5.47 1.65
CA ARG A 42 11.73 6.25 2.13
C ARG A 42 11.31 6.04 3.60
N LYS A 43 11.18 4.80 4.12
CA LYS A 43 10.54 4.51 5.44
C LYS A 43 11.15 3.29 6.16
N GLY A 44 11.25 3.37 7.51
CA GLY A 44 11.94 2.39 8.38
C GLY A 44 13.37 2.78 8.86
N ALA A 45 13.52 3.96 9.47
CA ALA A 45 14.85 4.58 9.66
C ALA A 45 15.72 3.86 10.71
N ASP A 46 15.12 3.09 11.60
CA ASP A 46 15.85 2.38 12.67
C ASP A 46 16.77 1.31 12.11
N LEU A 47 16.26 0.46 11.20
CA LEU A 47 17.05 -0.60 10.57
C LEU A 47 18.15 -0.01 9.67
N LEU A 48 17.87 1.13 9.02
CA LEU A 48 18.84 1.77 8.13
C LEU A 48 20.12 2.22 8.83
N VAL A 49 19.99 2.70 10.06
CA VAL A 49 21.13 3.21 10.85
C VAL A 49 22.20 2.12 11.02
N GLU A 50 21.78 0.86 11.04
CA GLU A 50 22.67 -0.29 11.17
C GLU A 50 23.09 -0.86 9.80
N VAL A 51 22.20 -0.86 8.81
CA VAL A 51 22.45 -1.39 7.46
C VAL A 51 23.39 -0.52 6.64
N ILE A 52 23.19 0.80 6.62
CA ILE A 52 23.97 1.71 5.75
C ILE A 52 25.48 1.63 6.03
N PRO A 53 25.96 1.71 7.28
CA PRO A 53 27.39 1.60 7.56
C PRO A 53 27.98 0.26 7.11
N GLN A 54 27.25 -0.84 7.25
CA GLN A 54 27.72 -2.16 6.84
C GLN A 54 27.86 -2.27 5.31
N VAL A 55 26.82 -1.87 4.56
CA VAL A 55 26.87 -1.88 3.10
C VAL A 55 27.95 -0.92 2.57
N CYS A 56 28.09 0.25 3.20
CA CYS A 56 29.16 1.20 2.90
C CYS A 56 30.57 0.59 3.07
N ARG A 57 30.78 -0.33 4.02
CA ARG A 57 32.08 -1.01 4.19
C ARG A 57 32.32 -2.07 3.11
N LEU A 58 31.27 -2.80 2.73
CA LEU A 58 31.34 -3.88 1.74
C LEU A 58 31.42 -3.37 0.29
N TYR A 59 30.69 -2.29 -0.03
CA TYR A 59 30.56 -1.71 -1.37
C TYR A 59 30.93 -0.23 -1.35
N PRO A 60 32.23 0.12 -1.45
CA PRO A 60 32.68 1.50 -1.33
C PRO A 60 32.13 2.45 -2.41
N ASN A 61 31.76 1.90 -3.58
CA ASN A 61 31.28 2.65 -4.74
C ASN A 61 29.74 2.85 -4.76
N VAL A 62 29.03 2.50 -3.69
CA VAL A 62 27.56 2.56 -3.63
C VAL A 62 27.11 3.72 -2.74
N PRO A 63 26.71 4.87 -3.34
CA PRO A 63 26.08 5.96 -2.61
C PRO A 63 24.62 5.67 -2.25
N PHE A 64 24.16 6.33 -1.19
CA PHE A 64 22.81 6.28 -0.64
C PHE A 64 22.14 7.64 -0.76
N VAL A 65 20.86 7.62 -1.13
CA VAL A 65 19.99 8.78 -1.14
C VAL A 65 18.81 8.50 -0.23
N VAL A 66 18.75 9.21 0.88
CA VAL A 66 17.69 9.09 1.87
C VAL A 66 16.70 10.22 1.64
N ARG A 67 15.45 9.84 1.33
CA ARG A 67 14.35 10.79 1.18
C ARG A 67 13.37 10.64 2.34
N GLY A 68 12.90 11.76 2.83
CA GLY A 68 11.87 11.84 3.85
C GLY A 68 12.29 12.78 4.96
N ASP A 69 11.30 13.43 5.55
CA ASP A 69 11.47 14.18 6.78
C ASP A 69 10.61 13.49 7.85
N GLY A 70 11.15 13.38 9.05
CA GLY A 70 10.50 12.65 10.12
C GLY A 70 11.31 12.64 11.40
N PRO A 71 10.68 12.26 12.53
CA PRO A 71 11.28 12.36 13.86
C PRO A 71 12.58 11.55 14.01
N LYS A 72 12.80 10.56 13.12
CA LYS A 72 13.99 9.70 13.11
C LYS A 72 15.12 10.25 12.23
N HIS A 73 14.98 11.45 11.65
CA HIS A 73 16.02 12.11 10.88
C HIS A 73 17.30 12.32 11.70
N VAL A 74 17.16 12.79 12.94
CA VAL A 74 18.28 13.02 13.87
C VAL A 74 19.15 11.77 14.04
N ARG A 75 18.53 10.60 14.16
CA ARG A 75 19.26 9.34 14.33
C ARG A 75 20.06 8.93 13.09
N LEU A 76 19.59 9.31 11.90
CA LEU A 76 20.33 9.11 10.64
C LEU A 76 21.49 10.09 10.50
N GLU A 77 21.34 11.32 10.99
CA GLU A 77 22.43 12.29 11.05
C GLU A 77 23.51 11.87 12.06
N GLU A 78 23.13 11.44 13.26
CA GLU A 78 24.05 10.88 14.26
C GLU A 78 24.83 9.69 13.70
N MET A 79 24.16 8.81 12.93
CA MET A 79 24.80 7.69 12.25
C MET A 79 25.85 8.18 11.24
N ARG A 80 25.52 9.22 10.46
CA ARG A 80 26.40 9.83 9.46
C ARG A 80 27.64 10.46 10.12
N GLU A 81 27.48 11.10 11.27
CA GLU A 81 28.61 11.65 12.02
C GLU A 81 29.50 10.53 12.58
N LYS A 82 28.88 9.53 13.23
CA LYS A 82 29.61 8.45 13.91
C LYS A 82 30.40 7.54 12.98
N HIS A 83 29.88 7.23 11.79
CA HIS A 83 30.50 6.28 10.86
C HIS A 83 31.23 6.96 9.70
N SER A 84 31.21 8.30 9.64
CA SER A 84 31.81 9.12 8.58
C SER A 84 31.46 8.70 7.13
N PRO A 85 30.23 8.31 6.75
CA PRO A 85 29.86 8.12 5.35
C PRO A 85 29.35 9.43 4.72
N GLN A 86 29.84 10.59 5.16
CA GLN A 86 29.30 11.92 4.81
C GLN A 86 29.26 12.13 3.29
N ASP A 87 30.30 11.71 2.57
CA ASP A 87 30.39 11.83 1.11
C ASP A 87 29.50 10.83 0.34
N ARG A 88 28.86 9.89 1.06
CA ARG A 88 28.14 8.76 0.46
C ARG A 88 26.67 8.71 0.79
N VAL A 89 26.21 9.38 1.84
CA VAL A 89 24.81 9.40 2.25
C VAL A 89 24.25 10.80 2.08
N GLU A 90 23.52 10.98 0.97
CA GLU A 90 22.81 12.22 0.66
C GLU A 90 21.44 12.22 1.33
N MET A 91 21.22 13.14 2.27
CA MET A 91 19.94 13.35 2.95
C MET A 91 19.16 14.45 2.20
N LEU A 92 18.12 14.08 1.47
CA LEU A 92 17.31 15.02 0.67
C LEU A 92 16.19 15.69 1.46
N GLY A 93 15.85 15.17 2.65
CA GLY A 93 14.70 15.63 3.43
C GLY A 93 13.35 15.41 2.73
N ALA A 94 12.37 16.28 3.01
CA ALA A 94 11.05 16.24 2.41
C ALA A 94 11.07 16.66 0.93
N VAL A 95 10.96 15.69 0.03
CA VAL A 95 10.84 15.95 -1.42
C VAL A 95 9.36 15.93 -1.84
N PRO A 96 8.84 16.98 -2.51
CA PRO A 96 7.46 17.04 -2.98
C PRO A 96 7.16 15.95 -4.02
N HIS A 97 5.91 15.52 -4.10
CA HIS A 97 5.50 14.38 -4.94
C HIS A 97 5.90 14.54 -6.43
N SER A 98 5.84 15.76 -6.96
CA SER A 98 6.26 16.10 -8.32
C SER A 98 7.74 15.81 -8.61
N ARG A 99 8.62 15.90 -7.60
CA ARG A 99 10.08 15.67 -7.73
C ARG A 99 10.52 14.27 -7.30
N VAL A 100 9.58 13.38 -6.99
CA VAL A 100 9.91 12.02 -6.57
C VAL A 100 10.51 11.22 -7.69
N ARG A 101 9.90 11.33 -8.88
CA ARG A 101 10.40 10.68 -10.08
C ARG A 101 11.85 11.07 -10.35
N SER A 102 12.18 12.36 -10.28
CA SER A 102 13.54 12.83 -10.56
C SER A 102 14.57 12.24 -9.60
N VAL A 103 14.20 11.94 -8.35
CA VAL A 103 15.10 11.26 -7.41
C VAL A 103 15.18 9.77 -7.73
N LEU A 104 14.03 9.10 -7.93
CA LEU A 104 13.98 7.67 -8.19
C LEU A 104 14.79 7.28 -9.43
N VAL A 105 14.64 8.01 -10.54
CA VAL A 105 15.35 7.69 -11.79
C VAL A 105 16.87 7.84 -11.69
N THR A 106 17.40 8.50 -10.65
CA THR A 106 18.86 8.54 -10.45
C THR A 106 19.41 7.24 -9.88
N GLY A 107 18.57 6.37 -9.30
CA GLY A 107 18.98 5.17 -8.61
C GLY A 107 18.70 3.86 -9.35
N HIS A 108 19.18 2.78 -8.74
CA HIS A 108 19.06 1.42 -9.27
C HIS A 108 18.29 0.50 -8.33
N ILE A 109 18.46 0.70 -7.02
CA ILE A 109 17.83 -0.11 -5.99
C ILE A 109 17.00 0.80 -5.10
N PHE A 110 15.76 0.42 -4.85
CA PHE A 110 14.88 1.12 -3.90
C PHE A 110 14.77 0.28 -2.63
N LEU A 111 15.02 0.91 -1.47
CA LEU A 111 14.99 0.25 -0.18
C LEU A 111 13.77 0.69 0.64
N ASN A 112 13.01 -0.28 1.13
CA ASN A 112 11.91 -0.07 2.06
C ASN A 112 12.07 -0.98 3.28
N SER A 113 12.40 -0.42 4.44
CA SER A 113 12.56 -1.18 5.69
C SER A 113 11.41 -0.94 6.66
N SER A 114 10.23 -0.58 6.17
CA SER A 114 9.08 -0.33 7.01
C SER A 114 8.58 -1.64 7.64
N LEU A 115 8.22 -1.63 8.92
CA LEU A 115 7.71 -2.83 9.61
C LEU A 115 6.18 -2.99 9.48
N THR A 116 5.48 -1.94 9.04
CA THR A 116 4.02 -1.91 8.99
C THR A 116 3.55 -1.13 7.76
N GLN A 117 3.33 -1.83 6.65
CA GLN A 117 2.67 -1.27 5.48
C GLN A 117 1.70 -2.27 4.87
N ALA A 118 0.47 -1.82 4.67
CA ALA A 118 -0.54 -2.63 4.00
C ALA A 118 -0.34 -2.60 2.47
N PHE A 119 -0.11 -1.42 1.87
CA PHE A 119 0.22 -1.32 0.45
C PHE A 119 1.16 -0.13 0.21
N CYS A 120 2.39 -0.41 -0.22
CA CYS A 120 3.40 0.64 -0.41
C CYS A 120 3.38 1.17 -1.85
N ILE A 121 2.66 2.28 -2.08
CA ILE A 121 2.64 2.96 -3.38
C ILE A 121 4.07 3.38 -3.82
N ALA A 122 4.95 3.68 -2.86
CA ALA A 122 6.35 4.02 -3.16
C ALA A 122 7.13 2.88 -3.83
N ILE A 123 6.83 1.62 -3.47
CA ILE A 123 7.42 0.45 -4.13
C ILE A 123 6.93 0.39 -5.59
N LEU A 124 5.65 0.67 -5.85
CA LEU A 124 5.14 0.74 -7.22
C LEU A 124 5.77 1.89 -8.02
N GLU A 125 5.92 3.08 -7.43
CA GLU A 125 6.58 4.24 -8.05
C GLU A 125 8.02 3.87 -8.46
N ALA A 126 8.77 3.23 -7.55
CA ALA A 126 10.15 2.82 -7.78
C ALA A 126 10.27 1.73 -8.85
N ALA A 127 9.45 0.68 -8.76
CA ALA A 127 9.44 -0.40 -9.75
C ALA A 127 9.02 0.09 -11.14
N ASN A 128 8.09 1.05 -11.24
CA ASN A 128 7.74 1.69 -12.52
C ASN A 128 8.89 2.54 -13.09
N CYS A 129 9.70 3.15 -12.24
CA CYS A 129 10.95 3.79 -12.67
C CYS A 129 12.05 2.78 -13.04
N GLY A 130 11.80 1.48 -12.92
CA GLY A 130 12.76 0.44 -13.28
C GLY A 130 13.81 0.15 -12.20
N LEU A 131 13.52 0.48 -10.93
CA LEU A 131 14.40 0.17 -9.80
C LEU A 131 14.05 -1.18 -9.19
N LEU A 132 15.07 -1.97 -8.90
CA LEU A 132 14.90 -3.21 -8.15
C LEU A 132 14.54 -2.88 -6.70
N THR A 133 13.43 -3.44 -6.22
CA THR A 133 12.95 -3.15 -4.86
C THR A 133 13.54 -4.15 -3.88
N VAL A 134 14.10 -3.66 -2.78
CA VAL A 134 14.44 -4.45 -1.59
C VAL A 134 13.51 -4.02 -0.48
N SER A 135 12.72 -4.94 0.06
CA SER A 135 11.76 -4.63 1.12
C SER A 135 11.80 -5.67 2.24
N THR A 136 11.45 -5.26 3.44
CA THR A 136 11.05 -6.19 4.50
C THR A 136 9.82 -7.00 4.07
N ARG A 137 9.68 -8.24 4.57
CA ARG A 137 8.55 -9.14 4.32
C ARG A 137 7.28 -8.66 5.03
N VAL A 138 6.74 -7.54 4.57
CA VAL A 138 5.49 -6.95 5.05
C VAL A 138 4.62 -6.60 3.84
N GLY A 139 3.62 -7.43 3.55
CA GLY A 139 2.68 -7.24 2.44
C GLY A 139 3.28 -7.53 1.06
N GLY A 140 2.72 -8.53 0.36
CA GLY A 140 3.13 -8.93 -0.98
C GLY A 140 2.64 -7.97 -2.07
N VAL A 141 3.34 -6.85 -2.26
CA VAL A 141 2.93 -5.81 -3.23
C VAL A 141 3.40 -6.10 -4.65
N LEU A 142 4.54 -6.79 -4.83
CA LEU A 142 5.15 -7.09 -6.13
C LEU A 142 5.39 -8.59 -6.33
N PRO A 143 5.48 -9.06 -7.59
CA PRO A 143 5.95 -10.42 -7.90
C PRO A 143 7.38 -10.69 -7.38
N ASP A 144 7.65 -11.93 -6.96
CA ASP A 144 8.94 -12.34 -6.36
C ASP A 144 10.17 -12.08 -7.23
N ASP A 145 10.00 -11.94 -8.54
CA ASP A 145 11.09 -11.65 -9.47
C ASP A 145 11.43 -10.15 -9.59
N MET A 146 10.61 -9.26 -9.01
CA MET A 146 10.81 -7.80 -9.01
C MET A 146 11.15 -7.22 -7.64
N VAL A 147 11.07 -8.06 -6.59
CA VAL A 147 11.34 -7.65 -5.21
C VAL A 147 12.23 -8.66 -4.52
N VAL A 148 13.24 -8.17 -3.81
CA VAL A 148 14.01 -8.98 -2.87
C VAL A 148 13.44 -8.73 -1.48
N LEU A 149 12.81 -9.76 -0.92
CA LEU A 149 12.26 -9.71 0.43
C LEU A 149 13.29 -10.17 1.46
N ALA A 150 13.38 -9.44 2.57
CA ALA A 150 14.19 -9.79 3.73
C ALA A 150 13.36 -9.76 5.01
N GLU A 151 13.81 -10.49 6.02
CA GLU A 151 13.27 -10.33 7.38
C GLU A 151 13.71 -8.96 7.95
N PRO A 152 12.94 -8.37 8.90
CA PRO A 152 13.22 -7.05 9.47
C PRO A 152 14.40 -7.06 10.46
N ASP A 153 15.55 -7.47 9.97
CA ASP A 153 16.80 -7.62 10.71
C ASP A 153 17.97 -7.03 9.89
N PRO A 154 18.91 -6.31 10.51
CA PRO A 154 20.00 -5.64 9.80
C PRO A 154 20.83 -6.57 8.91
N ASP A 155 21.23 -7.74 9.41
CA ASP A 155 22.10 -8.66 8.67
C ASP A 155 21.35 -9.27 7.48
N ASN A 156 20.07 -9.58 7.66
CA ASN A 156 19.21 -10.06 6.58
C ASN A 156 18.98 -8.98 5.51
N MET A 157 18.80 -7.72 5.91
CA MET A 157 18.66 -6.60 5.00
C MET A 157 19.95 -6.36 4.20
N VAL A 158 21.12 -6.47 4.83
CA VAL A 158 22.41 -6.37 4.13
C VAL A 158 22.52 -7.48 3.08
N ARG A 159 22.27 -8.74 3.44
CA ARG A 159 22.29 -9.87 2.48
C ARG A 159 21.30 -9.68 1.34
N ALA A 160 20.12 -9.12 1.60
CA ALA A 160 19.15 -8.81 0.55
C ALA A 160 19.65 -7.72 -0.39
N ILE A 161 20.34 -6.70 0.12
CA ILE A 161 20.99 -5.67 -0.71
C ILE A 161 22.12 -6.29 -1.55
N GLU A 162 22.94 -7.18 -0.98
CA GLU A 162 24.00 -7.88 -1.72
C GLU A 162 23.44 -8.72 -2.87
N LYS A 163 22.37 -9.47 -2.59
CA LYS A 163 21.63 -10.23 -3.60
C LYS A 163 21.05 -9.29 -4.66
N ALA A 164 20.52 -8.14 -4.27
CA ALA A 164 19.99 -7.16 -5.20
C ALA A 164 21.09 -6.57 -6.10
N ILE A 165 22.27 -6.26 -5.56
CA ILE A 165 23.42 -5.77 -6.31
C ILE A 165 23.89 -6.82 -7.33
N SER A 166 23.91 -8.10 -6.97
CA SER A 166 24.38 -9.16 -7.86
C SER A 166 23.42 -9.47 -9.02
N ILE A 167 22.11 -9.35 -8.80
CA ILE A 167 21.11 -9.53 -9.86
C ILE A 167 20.84 -8.27 -10.68
N LEU A 168 21.22 -7.09 -10.18
CA LEU A 168 20.96 -5.82 -10.85
C LEU A 168 21.37 -5.78 -12.34
N PRO A 169 22.52 -6.35 -12.77
CA PRO A 169 22.91 -6.36 -14.18
C PRO A 169 21.99 -7.17 -15.09
N SER A 170 21.22 -8.14 -14.57
CA SER A 170 20.30 -8.96 -15.36
C SER A 170 18.91 -8.35 -15.48
N ILE A 171 18.58 -7.32 -14.71
CA ILE A 171 17.25 -6.70 -14.72
C ILE A 171 17.17 -5.65 -15.82
N ASN A 172 16.26 -5.86 -16.78
CA ASN A 172 15.90 -4.84 -17.76
C ASN A 172 14.84 -3.87 -17.18
N PRO A 173 15.15 -2.58 -17.01
CA PRO A 173 14.23 -1.59 -16.42
C PRO A 173 13.00 -1.34 -17.29
N GLU A 174 13.14 -1.39 -18.61
CA GLU A 174 12.02 -1.19 -19.53
C GLU A 174 11.04 -2.36 -19.49
N GLU A 175 11.56 -3.59 -19.38
CA GLU A 175 10.74 -4.78 -19.20
C GLU A 175 9.96 -4.71 -17.88
N MET A 176 10.64 -4.34 -16.79
CA MET A 176 10.00 -4.16 -15.50
C MET A 176 8.92 -3.06 -15.56
N HIS A 177 9.20 -1.91 -16.18
CA HIS A 177 8.22 -0.85 -16.38
C HIS A 177 7.00 -1.34 -17.17
N ASN A 178 7.22 -2.05 -18.28
CA ASN A 178 6.14 -2.56 -19.13
C ASN A 178 5.25 -3.56 -18.40
N ARG A 179 5.84 -4.41 -17.55
CA ARG A 179 5.07 -5.37 -16.75
C ARG A 179 4.33 -4.68 -15.61
N MET A 180 4.94 -3.70 -14.95
CA MET A 180 4.26 -2.86 -13.94
C MET A 180 3.08 -2.11 -14.53
N LYS A 181 3.23 -1.55 -15.74
CA LYS A 181 2.16 -0.87 -16.47
C LYS A 181 0.95 -1.77 -16.71
N LYS A 182 1.15 -3.05 -17.04
CA LYS A 182 0.05 -4.01 -17.25
C LYS A 182 -0.66 -4.46 -15.96
N MET A 183 0.00 -4.33 -14.80
CA MET A 183 -0.54 -4.84 -13.53
C MET A 183 -1.19 -3.75 -12.67
N TYR A 184 -0.68 -2.52 -12.72
CA TYR A 184 -1.03 -1.43 -11.80
C TYR A 184 -1.42 -0.12 -12.50
N SER A 185 -1.75 -0.15 -13.79
CA SER A 185 -2.28 1.05 -14.46
C SER A 185 -3.64 1.45 -13.88
N TRP A 186 -3.93 2.75 -13.89
CA TRP A 186 -5.25 3.26 -13.53
C TRP A 186 -6.37 2.64 -14.37
N GLN A 187 -6.13 2.41 -15.66
CA GLN A 187 -7.11 1.78 -16.56
C GLN A 187 -7.46 0.36 -16.11
N ASP A 188 -6.45 -0.47 -15.81
CA ASP A 188 -6.66 -1.86 -15.38
C ASP A 188 -7.31 -1.92 -14.00
N VAL A 189 -6.88 -1.08 -13.06
CA VAL A 189 -7.42 -1.03 -11.69
C VAL A 189 -8.85 -0.51 -11.68
N ALA A 190 -9.17 0.52 -12.46
CA ALA A 190 -10.53 1.03 -12.62
C ALA A 190 -11.45 -0.05 -13.17
N LYS A 191 -11.04 -0.72 -14.25
CA LYS A 191 -11.80 -1.83 -14.85
C LYS A 191 -12.03 -2.99 -13.87
N ARG A 192 -11.03 -3.35 -13.06
CA ARG A 192 -11.20 -4.39 -12.00
C ARG A 192 -12.19 -3.93 -10.94
N THR A 193 -12.19 -2.65 -10.61
CA THR A 193 -13.10 -2.03 -9.65
C THR A 193 -14.54 -2.05 -10.17
N GLU A 194 -14.76 -1.61 -11.41
CA GLU A 194 -16.06 -1.68 -12.11
C GLU A 194 -16.62 -3.11 -12.11
N ASN A 195 -15.80 -4.11 -12.45
CA ASN A 195 -16.21 -5.51 -12.43
C ASN A 195 -16.71 -5.98 -11.05
N VAL A 196 -16.15 -5.43 -9.96
CA VAL A 196 -16.60 -5.74 -8.60
C VAL A 196 -17.93 -5.04 -8.32
N TYR A 197 -18.10 -3.79 -8.74
CA TYR A 197 -19.38 -3.08 -8.65
C TYR A 197 -20.48 -3.79 -9.45
N ASP A 198 -20.23 -4.18 -10.70
CA ASP A 198 -21.19 -4.93 -11.52
C ASP A 198 -21.63 -6.24 -10.86
N ARG A 199 -20.68 -6.97 -10.26
CA ARG A 199 -20.98 -8.19 -9.51
C ARG A 199 -21.80 -7.90 -8.26
N ALA A 200 -21.48 -6.81 -7.55
CA ALA A 200 -22.23 -6.40 -6.37
C ALA A 200 -23.66 -5.99 -6.72
N LEU A 201 -23.87 -5.29 -7.85
CA LEU A 201 -25.20 -4.89 -8.35
C LEU A 201 -26.02 -6.10 -8.81
N LYS A 202 -25.39 -7.10 -9.43
CA LYS A 202 -26.04 -8.38 -9.81
C LYS A 202 -26.37 -9.26 -8.61
N CYS A 203 -25.71 -9.07 -7.47
CA CYS A 203 -26.10 -9.78 -6.24
C CYS A 203 -27.42 -9.18 -5.73
N SER A 204 -28.48 -9.98 -5.69
CA SER A 204 -29.79 -9.53 -5.18
C SER A 204 -29.66 -8.86 -3.82
N ASN A 205 -30.28 -7.69 -3.67
CA ASN A 205 -30.40 -7.02 -2.38
C ASN A 205 -31.07 -7.99 -1.41
N ARG A 206 -30.35 -8.41 -0.36
CA ARG A 206 -30.91 -9.33 0.63
C ARG A 206 -32.13 -8.68 1.25
N SER A 207 -33.17 -9.48 1.48
CA SER A 207 -34.37 -8.97 2.13
C SER A 207 -34.03 -8.30 3.46
N LEU A 208 -34.78 -7.27 3.83
CA LEU A 208 -34.59 -6.54 5.08
C LEU A 208 -34.61 -7.50 6.29
N LEU A 209 -35.40 -8.57 6.21
CA LEU A 209 -35.45 -9.69 7.15
C LEU A 209 -34.13 -10.48 7.24
N GLU A 210 -33.47 -10.78 6.12
CA GLU A 210 -32.16 -11.45 6.12
C GLU A 210 -31.03 -10.55 6.65
N ARG A 211 -31.12 -9.23 6.44
CA ARG A 211 -30.18 -8.27 7.00
C ARG A 211 -30.37 -8.20 8.52
N LEU A 212 -31.61 -8.02 8.98
CA LEU A 212 -31.96 -8.01 10.41
C LEU A 212 -31.62 -9.32 11.12
N SER A 213 -31.88 -10.48 10.50
CA SER A 213 -31.57 -11.78 11.11
C SER A 213 -30.06 -11.99 11.30
N ARG A 214 -29.22 -11.46 10.41
CA ARG A 214 -27.76 -11.46 10.58
C ARG A 214 -27.29 -10.51 11.66
N TYR A 215 -27.86 -9.31 11.76
CA TYR A 215 -27.58 -8.43 12.89
C TYR A 215 -27.93 -9.14 14.20
N LEU A 216 -29.10 -9.78 14.29
CA LEU A 216 -29.54 -10.58 15.42
C LEU A 216 -28.65 -11.82 15.71
N SER A 217 -28.03 -12.38 14.67
CA SER A 217 -27.15 -13.56 14.77
C SER A 217 -25.70 -13.19 15.16
N TYR A 218 -25.14 -12.10 14.65
CA TYR A 218 -23.87 -11.55 15.12
C TYR A 218 -24.01 -11.01 16.54
N SER A 219 -25.13 -10.34 16.78
CA SER A 219 -25.51 -9.92 18.10
C SER A 219 -25.94 -11.11 18.96
N ARG A 220 -26.04 -12.37 18.50
CA ARG A 220 -26.26 -13.50 19.40
C ARG A 220 -25.02 -13.86 20.19
N LEU A 221 -23.82 -13.72 19.62
CA LEU A 221 -22.56 -13.92 20.35
C LEU A 221 -22.22 -12.70 21.22
N PHE A 222 -22.45 -11.49 20.68
CA PHE A 222 -22.30 -10.24 21.44
C PHE A 222 -23.39 -10.09 22.51
N LEU A 223 -24.68 -10.40 22.22
CA LEU A 223 -25.73 -10.50 23.23
C LEU A 223 -25.46 -11.65 24.17
N PHE A 224 -24.83 -12.77 23.81
CA PHE A 224 -24.57 -13.84 24.79
C PHE A 224 -23.53 -13.40 25.83
N LEU A 225 -22.43 -12.77 25.40
CA LEU A 225 -21.47 -12.14 26.32
C LEU A 225 -22.06 -10.92 27.05
N TRP A 226 -22.94 -10.15 26.41
CA TRP A 226 -23.53 -8.94 26.96
C TRP A 226 -24.73 -9.23 27.88
N PHE A 227 -25.54 -10.27 27.62
CA PHE A 227 -26.60 -10.77 28.53
C PHE A 227 -26.02 -11.31 29.82
N LEU A 228 -24.82 -11.89 29.78
CA LEU A 228 -24.10 -12.29 30.99
C LEU A 228 -23.65 -11.08 31.83
N SER A 229 -23.55 -9.88 31.23
CA SER A 229 -22.98 -8.71 31.90
C SER A 229 -23.98 -7.57 32.21
N ARG A 230 -25.11 -7.43 31.51
CA ARG A 230 -26.22 -6.49 31.82
C ARG A 230 -27.49 -6.86 31.01
N GLY A 231 -28.65 -6.87 31.68
CA GLY A 231 -29.89 -7.52 31.23
C GLY A 231 -30.56 -7.03 29.93
N ALA A 232 -31.63 -7.73 29.56
CA ALA A 232 -32.41 -7.78 28.30
C ALA A 232 -32.86 -6.47 27.61
N SER A 233 -32.42 -5.30 28.07
CA SER A 233 -32.93 -3.99 27.65
C SER A 233 -32.16 -3.33 26.49
N ALA A 234 -30.87 -3.58 26.29
CA ALA A 234 -30.12 -2.85 25.24
C ALA A 234 -30.33 -3.37 23.82
N GLY A 235 -30.75 -4.62 23.63
CA GLY A 235 -31.15 -5.09 22.28
C GLY A 235 -32.32 -4.28 21.73
N LYS A 236 -33.27 -3.89 22.60
CA LYS A 236 -34.39 -3.02 22.25
C LYS A 236 -33.94 -1.59 21.94
N ILE A 237 -32.94 -1.09 22.67
CA ILE A 237 -32.35 0.23 22.41
C ILE A 237 -31.65 0.24 21.05
N PHE A 238 -30.86 -0.79 20.73
CA PHE A 238 -30.20 -0.89 19.42
C PHE A 238 -31.20 -0.95 18.26
N CYS A 239 -32.27 -1.74 18.40
CA CYS A 239 -33.35 -1.77 17.40
C CYS A 239 -34.03 -0.40 17.26
N MET A 240 -34.28 0.30 18.36
CA MET A 240 -34.83 1.67 18.32
C MET A 240 -33.90 2.64 17.62
N VAL A 241 -32.59 2.60 17.89
CA VAL A 241 -31.60 3.43 17.20
C VAL A 241 -31.60 3.13 15.69
N MET A 242 -31.63 1.86 15.28
CA MET A 242 -31.71 1.50 13.86
C MET A 242 -33.00 1.96 13.17
N ILE A 243 -34.14 1.93 13.89
CA ILE A 243 -35.40 2.46 13.37
C ILE A 243 -35.32 3.98 13.22
N ILE A 244 -34.75 4.69 14.21
CA ILE A 244 -34.57 6.14 14.16
C ILE A 244 -33.62 6.52 13.01
N ASP A 245 -32.50 5.83 12.85
CA ASP A 245 -31.55 6.05 11.74
C ASP A 245 -32.22 5.81 10.38
N TYR A 246 -33.07 4.79 10.26
CA TYR A 246 -33.84 4.53 9.04
C TYR A 246 -34.84 5.66 8.74
N LEU A 247 -35.57 6.14 9.75
CA LEU A 247 -36.50 7.26 9.60
C LEU A 247 -35.77 8.56 9.26
N LEU A 248 -34.61 8.79 9.88
CA LEU A 248 -33.74 9.92 9.58
C LEU A 248 -33.23 9.84 8.13
N TRP A 249 -32.80 8.66 7.67
CA TRP A 249 -32.39 8.46 6.28
C TRP A 249 -33.53 8.77 5.30
N ARG A 250 -34.75 8.27 5.57
CA ARG A 250 -35.96 8.59 4.79
C ARG A 250 -36.30 10.08 4.78
N LEU A 251 -36.11 10.77 5.91
CA LEU A 251 -36.34 12.21 6.02
C LEU A 251 -35.29 13.00 5.20
N LEU A 252 -34.02 12.57 5.25
CA LEU A 252 -32.95 13.17 4.46
C LEU A 252 -33.18 12.98 2.96
N GLU A 253 -33.62 11.80 2.53
CA GLU A 253 -33.99 11.47 1.14
C GLU A 253 -35.17 12.35 0.64
N LEU A 254 -36.08 12.76 1.53
CA LEU A 254 -37.16 13.71 1.22
C LEU A 254 -36.70 15.17 1.16
N LEU A 255 -35.72 15.55 1.98
CA LEU A 255 -35.20 16.92 2.05
C LEU A 255 -34.19 17.22 0.95
N GLN A 256 -33.43 16.21 0.53
CA GLN A 256 -32.43 16.28 -0.51
C GLN A 256 -32.56 15.02 -1.38
N PRO A 257 -33.49 15.02 -2.35
CA PRO A 257 -33.66 13.89 -3.25
C PRO A 257 -32.38 13.62 -4.03
N ASP A 258 -32.07 12.34 -4.24
CA ASP A 258 -30.87 11.86 -4.92
C ASP A 258 -30.79 12.31 -6.40
N ASP A 259 -31.86 12.90 -6.93
CA ASP A 259 -31.98 13.39 -8.31
C ASP A 259 -31.00 14.55 -8.64
N ASP A 260 -30.52 15.29 -7.63
CA ASP A 260 -29.52 16.36 -7.80
C ASP A 260 -28.07 15.86 -7.72
N ILE A 261 -27.85 14.55 -7.50
CA ILE A 261 -26.51 13.97 -7.54
C ILE A 261 -26.07 13.92 -9.00
N GLU A 262 -25.09 14.75 -9.35
CA GLU A 262 -24.48 14.76 -10.68
C GLU A 262 -23.98 13.34 -11.02
N GLU A 263 -24.70 12.65 -11.89
CA GLU A 263 -24.26 11.36 -12.43
C GLU A 263 -22.97 11.60 -13.20
N ALA A 264 -21.89 10.94 -12.78
CA ALA A 264 -20.63 10.99 -13.50
C ALA A 264 -20.88 10.47 -14.93
N PRO A 265 -20.71 11.28 -15.97
CA PRO A 265 -20.99 10.86 -17.33
C PRO A 265 -20.10 9.67 -17.70
N ASP A 266 -20.70 8.61 -18.24
CA ASP A 266 -19.96 7.46 -18.77
C ASP A 266 -18.96 7.96 -19.82
N ILE A 267 -17.67 7.87 -19.50
CA ILE A 267 -16.60 8.23 -20.41
C ILE A 267 -16.54 7.14 -21.48
N ASN A 268 -17.27 7.35 -22.58
CA ASN A 268 -17.16 6.53 -23.78
C ASN A 268 -15.77 6.72 -24.40
N PHE A 269 -14.81 5.90 -23.98
CA PHE A 269 -13.52 5.79 -24.66
C PHE A 269 -13.75 5.16 -26.05
N ARG A 270 -13.91 6.00 -27.08
CA ARG A 270 -13.77 5.54 -28.47
C ARG A 270 -12.30 5.17 -28.68
N HIS A 271 -12.08 3.89 -29.00
CA HIS A 271 -10.80 3.27 -29.32
C HIS A 271 -10.07 3.94 -30.49
#